data_AF-B8IAP8-F1
#
_entry.id   AF-B8IAP8-F1
#
_cell.length_a   1.000
_cell.length_b   1.000
_cell.length_c   1.000
_cell.angle_alpha   90.00
_cell.angle_beta   90.00
_cell.angle_gamma   90.00
#
_symmetry.space_group_name_H-M   'P 1'
#
loop_
_entity.id
_entity.type
_entity.pdbx_description
1 polymer ?
#
loop_
_entity_poly.entity_id
_entity_poly.type
_entity_poly.pdbx_seq_one_letter_code
_entity_poly.pdbx_strand_id
1 'polypeptide(L)' 'MIGTVLVGAIGYGAAILFTLIGLRCFRTTARYAPTSQEAFHALLACGMFLALALGAAGSTRWILGAAL' A
#
# COMPACT_ATOMS: atom_id res chain seq x y z
N MET A 1 4.94 8.14 -24.86
CA MET A 1 5.41 6.88 -24.24
C MET A 1 6.24 7.09 -22.97
N ILE A 2 7.08 8.12 -22.83
CA ILE A 2 7.85 8.36 -21.58
C ILE A 2 6.95 8.68 -20.35
N GLY A 3 5.88 9.46 -20.53
CA GLY A 3 5.00 9.86 -19.43
C GLY A 3 4.26 8.70 -18.77
N THR A 4 3.80 7.71 -19.54
CA THR A 4 3.08 6.54 -19.02
C THR A 4 4.01 5.60 -18.25
N VAL A 5 5.27 5.45 -18.69
CA VAL A 5 6.31 4.70 -17.97
C VAL A 5 6.66 5.36 -16.64
N LEU A 6 6.77 6.70 -16.62
CA LEU A 6 7.05 7.45 -15.38
C LEU A 6 5.91 7.29 -14.35
N VAL A 7 4.65 7.39 -14.80
CA VAL A 7 3.48 7.20 -13.96
C VAL A 7 3.39 5.77 -13.42
N GLY A 8 3.69 4.77 -14.26
CA GLY A 8 3.81 3.39 -13.83
C GLY A 8 4.86 3.21 -12.73
N ALA A 9 6.08 3.70 -12.96
CA ALA A 9 7.19 3.58 -12.01
C ALA A 9 6.88 4.24 -10.65
N ILE A 10 6.28 5.43 -10.65
CA ILE A 10 5.91 6.15 -9.42
C ILE A 10 4.81 5.39 -8.67
N GLY A 11 3.76 4.94 -9.36
CA GLY A 11 2.66 4.24 -8.69
C GLY A 11 3.04 2.85 -8.18
N TYR A 12 3.87 2.10 -8.91
CA TYR A 12 4.45 0.85 -8.40
C TYR A 12 5.40 1.09 -7.22
N GLY A 13 6.23 2.14 -7.28
CA GLY A 13 7.12 2.54 -6.19
C GLY A 13 6.34 2.91 -4.92
N ALA A 14 5.27 3.68 -5.06
CA ALA A 14 4.37 4.03 -3.96
C ALA A 14 3.70 2.77 -3.38
N ALA A 15 3.19 1.86 -4.22
CA ALA A 15 2.57 0.61 -3.76
C ALA A 15 3.55 -0.26 -2.95
N ILE A 16 4.81 -0.37 -3.38
CA ILE A 16 5.86 -1.11 -2.65
C ILE A 16 6.13 -0.45 -1.29
N LEU A 17 6.30 0.88 -1.25
CA LEU A 17 6.53 1.62 -0.01
C LEU A 17 5.38 1.44 0.99
N PHE A 18 4.13 1.59 0.55
CA PHE A 18 2.96 1.39 1.41
C PHE A 18 2.84 -0.06 1.92
N THR A 19 3.18 -1.04 1.08
CA THR A 19 3.19 -2.46 1.47
C THR A 19 4.23 -2.74 2.54
N LEU A 20 5.46 -2.20 2.40
CA LEU A 20 6.53 -2.36 3.39
C LEU A 20 6.17 -1.71 4.74
N ILE A 21 5.55 -0.52 4.71
CA ILE A 21 5.07 0.19 5.90
C ILE A 21 3.98 -0.64 6.59
N GLY A 22 3.00 -1.14 5.84
CA GLY A 22 1.94 -2.00 6.37
C GLY A 22 2.50 -3.28 7.00
N LEU A 23 3.48 -3.94 6.35
CA LEU A 23 4.11 -5.14 6.87
C LEU A 23 4.87 -4.89 8.18
N ARG A 24 5.60 -3.77 8.26
CA ARG A 24 6.34 -3.37 9.47
C ARG A 24 5.38 -3.10 10.62
N CYS A 25 4.29 -2.39 10.33
CA CYS A 25 3.26 -2.05 11.30
C CYS A 25 2.50 -3.30 11.80
N PHE A 26 2.19 -4.25 10.90
CA PHE A 26 1.58 -5.52 11.28
C PHE A 26 2.50 -6.34 12.18
N ARG A 27 3.79 -6.43 11.83
CA ARG A 27 4.80 -7.16 12.60
C ARG A 27 5.00 -6.57 13.99
N THR A 28 4.99 -5.24 14.14
CA THR A 28 5.09 -4.59 15.46
C THR A 28 3.85 -4.85 16.28
N THR A 29 2.66 -4.76 15.68
CA THR A 29 1.38 -4.99 16.36
C THR A 29 1.29 -6.43 16.87
N ALA A 30 1.67 -7.41 16.06
CA ALA A 30 1.66 -8.83 16.43
C ALA A 30 2.63 -9.19 17.56
N ARG A 31 3.69 -8.40 17.78
CA ARG A 31 4.69 -8.63 18.84
C ARG A 31 4.41 -7.89 20.14
N TYR A 32 3.73 -6.75 20.07
CA TYR A 32 3.68 -5.80 21.18
C TYR A 32 2.28 -5.35 21.60
N ALA A 33 1.19 -5.80 20.98
CA ALA A 33 -0.14 -5.36 21.38
C ALA A 33 -0.56 -5.94 22.75
N PRO A 34 -0.64 -5.11 23.82
CA PRO A 34 -0.97 -5.59 25.15
C PRO A 34 -2.49 -5.64 25.39
N THR A 35 -3.27 -4.92 24.57
CA THR A 35 -4.73 -4.82 24.66
C THR A 35 -5.38 -5.04 23.29
N SER A 36 -6.55 -5.68 23.26
CA SER A 36 -7.29 -6.01 22.04
C SER A 36 -7.75 -4.77 21.25
N GLN A 37 -7.97 -3.64 21.94
CA GLN A 37 -8.40 -2.39 21.31
C GLN A 37 -7.26 -1.72 20.53
N GLU A 38 -6.05 -1.63 21.11
CA GLU A 38 -4.88 -1.07 20.40
C GLU A 38 -4.48 -1.94 19.20
N ALA A 39 -4.60 -3.27 19.32
CA ALA A 39 -4.41 -4.19 18.21
C ALA A 39 -5.36 -3.90 17.04
N PHE A 40 -6.64 -3.61 17.33
CA PHE A 40 -7.65 -3.34 16.32
C PHE A 40 -7.37 -2.03 15.57
N HIS A 41 -7.00 -0.95 16.28
CA HIS A 41 -6.66 0.33 15.66
C HIS A 41 -5.42 0.22 14.77
N ALA A 42 -4.40 -0.52 15.21
CA ALA A 42 -3.19 -0.74 14.42
C ALA A 42 -3.44 -1.65 13.20
N LEU A 43 -4.28 -2.69 13.34
CA LEU A 43 -4.73 -3.52 12.22
C LEU A 43 -5.51 -2.70 11.18
N LEU A 44 -6.38 -1.81 11.63
CA LEU A 44 -7.17 -0.94 10.76
C LEU A 44 -6.28 0.06 10.01
N ALA A 45 -5.28 0.64 10.68
CA ALA A 45 -4.26 1.46 10.04
C ALA A 45 -3.43 0.66 9.00
N CYS A 46 -2.99 -0.55 9.34
CA CYS A 46 -2.29 -1.45 8.40
C CYS A 46 -3.15 -1.75 7.16
N GLY A 47 -4.44 -2.01 7.36
CA GLY A 47 -5.39 -2.26 6.29
C GLY A 47 -5.57 -1.07 5.34
N MET A 48 -5.59 0.16 5.87
CA MET A 48 -5.66 1.36 5.03
C MET A 48 -4.44 1.53 4.13
N PHE A 49 -3.23 1.27 4.63
CA PHE A 49 -2.01 1.33 3.80
C PHE A 49 -2.03 0.27 2.69
N LEU A 50 -2.56 -0.92 2.97
CA LEU A 50 -2.70 -1.97 1.97
C LEU A 50 -3.73 -1.57 0.88
N ALA A 51 -4.87 -0.99 1.28
CA ALA A 51 -5.88 -0.51 0.35
C ALA A 51 -5.34 0.62 -0.56
N LEU A 52 -4.55 1.55 0.00
CA LEU A 52 -3.83 2.57 -0.76
C LEU A 52 -2.80 1.97 -1.74
N ALA A 53 -2.08 0.92 -1.32
CA ALA A 53 -1.15 0.22 -2.20
C ALA A 53 -1.87 -0.47 -3.38
N LEU A 54 -3.01 -1.13 -3.13
CA LEU A 54 -3.85 -1.72 -4.16
C LEU A 54 -4.49 -0.66 -5.07
N GLY A 55 -4.92 0.47 -4.52
CA GLY A 55 -5.44 1.61 -5.29
C GLY A 55 -4.39 2.24 -6.20
N ALA A 56 -3.15 2.42 -5.70
CA ALA A 56 -2.03 2.90 -6.49
C ALA A 56 -1.65 1.90 -7.61
N ALA A 57 -1.60 0.60 -7.30
CA ALA A 57 -1.33 -0.44 -8.31
C ALA A 57 -2.48 -0.63 -9.31
N GLY A 58 -3.73 -0.43 -8.88
CA GLY A 58 -4.90 -0.48 -9.72
C GLY A 58 -4.93 0.70 -10.69
N SER A 59 -4.76 1.92 -10.18
CA SER A 59 -4.75 3.15 -11.00
C SER A 59 -3.61 3.15 -12.03
N THR A 60 -2.43 2.62 -11.71
CA THR A 60 -1.37 2.45 -12.72
C THR A 60 -1.75 1.45 -13.80
N ARG A 61 -2.43 0.34 -13.48
CA ARG A 61 -2.92 -0.62 -14.49
C ARG A 61 -3.97 0.00 -15.40
N TRP A 62 -4.86 0.84 -14.89
CA TRP A 62 -5.82 1.58 -15.73
C TRP A 62 -5.13 2.60 -16.63
N ILE A 63 -4.12 3.30 -16.13
CA ILE A 63 -3.35 4.28 -16.93
C ILE A 63 -2.50 3.58 -17.99
N LEU A 64 -1.91 2.43 -17.67
CA LEU A 64 -1.16 1.60 -18.64
C LEU A 64 -2.09 0.90 -19.64
N GLY A 65 -3.26 0.43 -19.21
CA GLY A 65 -4.26 -0.21 -20.06
C GLY A 65 -5.00 0.76 -20.97
N ALA A 66 -5.16 2.03 -20.57
CA ALA A 66 -5.66 3.11 -21.42
C ALA A 66 -4.62 3.67 -22.41
N ALA A 67 -3.35 3.28 -22.25
CA ALA A 67 -2.24 3.70 -23.11
C ALA A 67 -1.88 2.67 -24.21
N LEU A 68 -2.48 1.48 -24.16
CA LEU A 68 -2.41 0.41 -25.18
C LEU A 68 -3.61 0.49 -26.11
#